data_AF-A0AAJ2RI47-F1
#
_entry.id   AF-A0AAJ2RI47-F1
#
_cell.length_a   1.000
_cell.length_b   1.000
_cell.length_c   1.000
_cell.angle_alpha   90.00
_cell.angle_beta   90.00
_cell.angle_gamma   90.00
#
_symmetry.space_group_name_H-M   'P 1'
#
loop_
_entity.id
_entity.type
_entity.pdbx_description
1 polymer ?
#
loop_
_entity_poly.entity_id
_entity_poly.type
_entity_poly.pdbx_seq_one_letter_code
_entity_poly.pdbx_strand_id
1 'polypeptide(L)' 'MTPEQVKSRFQQRGMTVTQWAQENGYSREAVYRVLNGITKAKYGQAHEIAVKLGLKPTARAA' A
#
# COMPACT_ATOMS: atom_id res chain seq x y z
N MET A 1 -0.57 -7.84 -7.37
CA MET A 1 -1.39 -6.70 -7.83
C MET A 1 -0.49 -5.64 -8.42
N THR A 2 -0.93 -4.91 -9.45
CA THR A 2 -0.18 -3.76 -9.99
C THR A 2 -0.58 -2.46 -9.27
N PRO A 3 0.26 -1.41 -9.31
CA PRO A 3 -0.06 -0.10 -8.71
C PRO A 3 -1.37 0.50 -9.25
N GLU A 4 -1.68 0.23 -10.51
CA GLU A 4 -2.90 0.67 -11.18
C GLU A 4 -4.15 0.00 -10.60
N GLN A 5 -4.07 -1.30 -10.30
CA GLN A 5 -5.16 -2.01 -9.63
C GLN A 5 -5.45 -1.45 -8.24
N VAL A 6 -4.40 -1.04 -7.51
CA VAL A 6 -4.56 -0.42 -6.20
C VAL A 6 -5.25 0.95 -6.34
N LYS A 7 -4.85 1.77 -7.30
CA LYS A 7 -5.53 3.04 -7.62
C LYS A 7 -6.99 2.82 -8.02
N SER A 8 -7.28 1.79 -8.82
CA SER A 8 -8.64 1.46 -9.21
C SER A 8 -9.48 1.00 -8.01
N ARG A 9 -8.92 0.24 -7.07
CA ARG A 9 -9.61 -0.11 -5.81
C ARG A 9 -9.93 1.11 -4.96
N PHE A 10 -9.01 2.07 -4.91
CA PHE A 10 -9.25 3.34 -4.22
C PHE A 10 -10.40 4.12 -4.86
N GLN A 11 -10.42 4.22 -6.19
CA GLN A 11 -11.53 4.85 -6.93
C GLN A 11 -12.86 4.12 -6.70
N GLN A 12 -12.89 2.79 -6.78
CA GLN A 12 -14.10 1.99 -6.55
C GLN A 12 -14.65 2.14 -5.12
N ARG A 13 -13.77 2.37 -4.14
CA ARG A 13 -14.17 2.61 -2.74
C ARG A 13 -14.47 4.09 -2.44
N GLY A 14 -14.30 5.00 -3.41
CA GLY A 14 -14.44 6.43 -3.18
C GLY A 14 -13.42 7.00 -2.18
N MET A 15 -12.28 6.33 -2.00
CA MET A 15 -11.28 6.65 -0.98
C MET A 15 -9.99 7.12 -1.64
N THR A 16 -9.36 8.17 -1.11
CA THR A 16 -8.06 8.64 -1.60
C THR A 16 -6.91 7.89 -0.93
N VAL A 17 -5.76 7.82 -1.62
CA VAL A 17 -4.51 7.26 -1.04
C VAL A 17 -4.14 7.97 0.26
N THR A 18 -4.31 9.29 0.31
CA THR A 18 -4.03 10.11 1.50
C THR A 18 -4.95 9.75 2.65
N GLN A 19 -6.26 9.61 2.40
CA GLN A 19 -7.22 9.24 3.44
C GLN A 19 -6.94 7.82 3.95
N TRP A 20 -6.69 6.88 3.04
CA TRP A 20 -6.31 5.52 3.42
C TRP A 20 -5.03 5.49 4.26
N ALA A 21 -4.04 6.31 3.90
CA ALA A 21 -2.80 6.43 4.66
C ALA A 21 -3.09 6.93 6.09
N GLN A 22 -3.87 8.00 6.23
CA GLN A 22 -4.25 8.55 7.54
C GLN A 22 -5.03 7.55 8.40
N GLU A 23 -6.04 6.87 7.83
CA GLU A 23 -6.82 5.86 8.55
C GLU A 23 -5.99 4.66 9.01
N ASN A 24 -4.89 4.38 8.32
CA ASN A 24 -3.96 3.31 8.69
C ASN A 24 -2.75 3.79 9.52
N GLY A 25 -2.65 5.10 9.83
CA GLY A 25 -1.54 5.67 10.58
C GLY A 25 -0.23 5.79 9.79
N TYR A 26 -0.30 5.82 8.45
CA TYR A 26 0.85 5.95 7.57
C TYR A 26 0.93 7.34 6.93
N SER A 27 2.16 7.78 6.63
CA SER A 27 2.39 8.98 5.83
C SER A 27 2.05 8.73 4.36
N ARG A 28 1.35 9.69 3.72
CA ARG A 28 1.03 9.62 2.28
C ARG A 28 2.24 9.28 1.41
N GLU A 29 3.41 9.84 1.73
CA GLU A 29 4.65 9.63 0.99
C GLU A 29 5.14 8.19 1.07
N ALA A 30 5.00 7.53 2.23
CA ALA A 30 5.36 6.13 2.39
C ALA A 30 4.48 5.25 1.49
N VAL A 31 3.18 5.55 1.43
CA VAL A 31 2.23 4.83 0.57
C VAL A 31 2.55 5.05 -0.91
N TYR A 32 2.84 6.28 -1.33
CA TYR A 32 3.28 6.57 -2.71
C TYR A 32 4.61 5.91 -3.07
N ARG A 33 5.58 5.87 -2.15
CA ARG A 33 6.87 5.19 -2.37
C ARG A 33 6.71 3.68 -2.55
N VAL A 34 5.77 3.07 -1.84
CA VAL A 34 5.43 1.64 -2.01
C VAL A 34 4.65 1.41 -3.30
N LEU A 35 3.66 2.25 -3.61
CA LEU A 35 2.87 2.20 -4.85
C LEU A 35 3.75 2.34 -6.11
N ASN A 36 4.68 3.29 -6.11
CA ASN A 36 5.59 3.51 -7.23
C ASN A 36 6.74 2.50 -7.28
N GLY A 37 6.82 1.57 -6.32
CA GLY A 37 7.89 0.57 -6.26
C GLY A 37 9.28 1.13 -5.87
N ILE A 38 9.36 2.39 -5.46
CA ILE A 38 10.60 3.04 -5.00
C ILE A 38 11.13 2.33 -3.75
N THR A 39 10.23 1.93 -2.84
CA THR A 39 10.60 1.17 -1.65
C THR A 39 10.35 -0.32 -1.87
N LYS A 40 11.39 -1.14 -1.69
CA LYS A 40 11.33 -2.61 -1.86
C LYS A 40 10.38 -3.32 -0.88
N ALA A 41 9.88 -2.61 0.14
CA ALA A 41 8.89 -3.08 1.11
C ALA A 41 9.25 -4.47 1.66
N LYS A 42 10.49 -4.60 2.15
CA LYS A 42 11.04 -5.85 2.68
C LYS A 42 10.67 -6.05 4.15
N TYR A 43 10.59 -4.97 4.93
CA TYR A 43 10.30 -4.96 6.36
C TYR A 43 9.70 -3.62 6.80
N GLY A 44 9.17 -3.58 8.02
CA GLY A 44 8.60 -2.39 8.66
C GLY A 44 7.33 -1.86 8.00
N GLN A 45 7.05 -0.57 8.21
CA GLN A 45 5.83 0.09 7.71
C GLN A 45 5.63 -0.06 6.20
N ALA A 46 6.71 -0.01 5.41
CA ALA A 46 6.61 -0.18 3.96
C ALA A 46 6.15 -1.59 3.57
N HIS A 47 6.57 -2.63 4.31
CA HIS A 47 6.09 -4.00 4.11
C HIS A 47 4.62 -4.13 4.49
N GLU A 48 4.23 -3.59 5.64
CA GLU A 48 2.84 -3.60 6.09
C GLU A 48 1.91 -2.91 5.09
N ILE A 49 2.32 -1.74 4.56
CA ILE A 49 1.60 -1.02 3.51
C ILE A 49 1.47 -1.91 2.27
N ALA A 50 2.56 -2.52 1.80
CA ALA A 50 2.52 -3.37 0.61
C ALA A 50 1.59 -4.58 0.78
N VAL A 51 1.56 -5.17 1.98
CA VAL A 51 0.67 -6.30 2.31
C VAL A 51 -0.78 -5.83 2.39
N LYS A 52 -1.08 -4.74 3.12
CA LYS A 52 -2.45 -4.20 3.22
C LYS A 52 -3.02 -3.73 1.89
N LEU A 53 -2.17 -3.19 1.01
CA LEU A 53 -2.56 -2.81 -0.35
C LEU A 53 -2.73 -4.01 -1.30
N GLY A 54 -2.35 -5.23 -0.86
CA GLY A 54 -2.36 -6.44 -1.69
C GLY A 54 -1.31 -6.44 -2.79
N LEU A 55 -0.33 -5.53 -2.73
CA LEU A 55 0.82 -5.49 -3.65
C LEU A 55 1.77 -6.67 -3.40
N LYS A 56 1.86 -7.13 -2.15
CA LYS A 56 2.59 -8.35 -1.80
C LYS A 56 1.68 -9.33 -1.04
N PRO A 57 1.88 -10.64 -1.23
CA PRO A 57 1.29 -11.61 -0.32
C PRO A 57 1.83 -11.35 1.10
N THR A 58 0.96 -11.52 2.11
CA THR A 58 1.44 -11.60 3.49
C THR A 58 2.44 -12.75 3.53
N ALA A 59 3.68 -12.47 3.90
CA ALA A 59 4.65 -13.52 4.16
C ALA A 59 4.29 -14.15 5.50
N ARG A 60 3.11 -14.78 5.58
CA ARG A 60 2.89 -15.84 6.55
C ARG A 60 3.58 -17.04 5.95
N ALA A 61 4.85 -17.20 6.34
CA ALA A 61 5.58 -18.43 6.17
C ALA A 61 4.71 -19.59 6.69
N ALA A 62 4.65 -20.67 5.90
CA ALA A 62 4.46 -22.00 6.46
C ALA A 62 5.74 -22.39 7.20
#